data_AF-A0A7Z1R0X0-F1
#
_entry.id   AF-A0A7Z1R0X0-F1
#
_cell.length_a   1.000
_cell.length_b   1.000
_cell.length_c   1.000
_cell.angle_alpha   90.00
_cell.angle_beta   90.00
_cell.angle_gamma   90.00
#
_symmetry.space_group_name_H-M   'P 1'
#
loop_
_entity.id
_entity.type
_entity.pdbx_description
1 polymer ?
#
loop_
_entity_poly.entity_id
_entity_poly.type
_entity_poly.pdbx_seq_one_letter_code
_entity_poly.pdbx_strand_id
1 'polypeptide(L)'
;MDRLGAGGRGRAGDRPVTVRPDPADSRRFVRRLPIAAIVALVVWVLLRSTLDGAVSGFAQLLIRAYEYPKVTRLVVVDHRAEVRRADMRTDSVVPTVALTEIHFNTIVLLALYLALPRPWSRQQLERLVMGWSVLYLTQSLNLLFHVKFLYASAFGAWSLQTYSAVARNVFGFLQYATDLPGRFALPFAIWIGFNWDRVMPIVGLSSTAPGDSGGGKRGKRRGK
;
A
#
# COMPACT_ATOMS: atom_id res chain seq x y z
N MET A 1 37.41 4.27 48.55
CA MET A 1 36.57 5.28 47.87
C MET A 1 35.74 4.57 46.80
N ASP A 2 34.86 3.63 47.14
CA ASP A 2 33.68 3.69 48.02
C ASP A 2 32.65 4.73 47.58
N ARG A 3 31.82 4.34 46.60
CA ARG A 3 30.40 4.68 46.59
C ARG A 3 29.58 3.49 46.10
N LEU A 4 29.38 2.56 47.03
CA LEU A 4 28.17 1.74 47.12
C LEU A 4 27.01 2.65 47.56
N GLY A 5 25.89 2.60 46.84
CA GLY A 5 24.64 3.28 47.20
C GLY A 5 23.61 3.12 46.09
N ALA A 6 22.80 2.06 46.10
CA ALA A 6 21.54 1.92 46.85
C ALA A 6 20.31 2.40 46.05
N GLY A 7 19.32 1.52 45.92
CA GLY A 7 17.93 1.94 45.74
C GLY A 7 17.23 1.60 44.43
N GLY A 8 17.37 0.36 43.94
CA GLY A 8 16.46 -0.18 42.92
C GLY A 8 15.04 -0.34 43.47
N ARG A 9 14.26 0.75 43.52
CA ARG A 9 12.80 0.69 43.72
C ARG A 9 12.18 0.15 42.43
N GLY A 10 11.97 -1.16 42.40
CA GLY A 10 11.08 -1.79 41.43
C GLY A 10 9.72 -1.11 41.50
N ARG A 11 9.37 -0.34 40.46
CA ARG A 11 8.03 0.22 40.28
C ARG A 11 7.07 -0.94 40.06
N ALA A 12 6.50 -1.40 41.16
CA ALA A 12 5.38 -2.31 41.15
C ALA A 12 4.22 -1.67 40.39
N GLY A 13 3.86 -2.27 39.26
CA GLY A 13 2.54 -2.12 38.68
C GLY A 13 2.36 -1.01 37.63
N ASP A 14 3.23 -0.95 36.62
CA ASP A 14 2.75 -0.51 35.29
C ASP A 14 1.87 -1.64 34.73
N ARG A 15 0.64 -1.73 35.26
CA ARG A 15 -0.39 -2.53 34.60
C ARG A 15 -0.58 -1.92 33.23
N PRO A 16 -0.53 -2.69 32.14
CA PRO A 16 -0.86 -2.16 30.83
C PRO A 16 -2.26 -1.58 30.93
N VAL A 17 -2.36 -0.25 30.87
CA VAL A 17 -3.65 0.42 30.83
C VAL A 17 -4.31 -0.07 29.55
N THR A 18 -5.27 -0.97 29.69
CA THR A 18 -6.09 -1.45 28.58
C THR A 18 -6.97 -0.28 28.18
N VAL A 19 -6.47 0.54 27.26
CA VAL A 19 -7.23 1.64 26.66
C VAL A 19 -8.35 0.99 25.87
N ARG A 20 -9.54 0.93 26.47
CA ARG A 20 -10.75 0.48 25.81
C ARG A 20 -11.01 1.42 24.62
N PRO A 21 -11.21 0.92 23.40
CA PRO A 21 -11.52 1.79 22.27
C PRO A 21 -12.80 2.56 22.54
N ASP A 22 -12.71 3.89 22.44
CA ASP A 22 -13.88 4.76 22.57
C ASP A 22 -14.71 4.63 21.28
N PRO A 23 -15.99 4.22 21.35
CA PRO A 23 -16.87 4.18 20.18
C PRO A 23 -17.01 5.53 19.47
N ALA A 24 -16.67 6.64 20.13
CA ALA A 24 -16.58 7.95 19.51
C ALA A 24 -15.49 8.02 18.42
N ASP A 25 -14.40 7.27 18.53
CA ASP A 25 -13.29 7.32 17.59
C ASP A 25 -13.63 6.67 16.25
N SER A 26 -14.33 5.53 16.25
CA SER A 26 -14.81 4.90 15.02
C SER A 26 -15.82 5.79 14.28
N ARG A 27 -16.75 6.43 15.01
CA ARG A 27 -17.70 7.38 14.41
C ARG A 27 -17.00 8.60 13.81
N ARG A 28 -15.98 9.14 14.49
CA ARG A 28 -15.18 10.26 13.99
C ARG A 28 -14.41 9.89 12.72
N PHE A 29 -13.81 8.69 12.68
CA PHE A 29 -13.13 8.16 11.50
C PHE A 29 -14.07 8.10 10.29
N VAL A 30 -15.22 7.43 10.44
CA VAL A 30 -16.23 7.30 9.37
C VAL A 30 -16.73 8.66 8.89
N ARG A 31 -16.97 9.61 9.81
CA ARG A 31 -17.42 10.97 9.45
C ARG A 31 -16.35 11.78 8.70
N ARG A 32 -15.06 11.53 8.97
CA ARG A 32 -13.94 12.22 8.30
C ARG A 32 -13.60 11.63 6.94
N LEU A 33 -13.92 10.35 6.72
CA LEU A 33 -13.55 9.63 5.52
C LEU A 33 -13.99 10.30 4.20
N PRO A 34 -15.22 10.83 4.05
CA PRO A 34 -15.62 11.51 2.80
C PRO A 34 -14.81 12.78 2.53
N ILE A 35 -14.55 13.58 3.57
CA ILE A 35 -13.73 14.80 3.45
C ILE A 35 -12.29 14.43 3.10
N ALA A 36 -11.73 13.42 3.79
CA ALA A 36 -10.42 12.90 3.52
C ALA A 36 -10.28 12.36 2.09
N ALA A 37 -11.32 11.70 1.56
CA ALA A 37 -11.36 11.21 0.18
C ALA A 37 -11.36 12.36 -0.84
N ILE A 38 -12.10 13.44 -0.59
CA ILE A 38 -12.08 14.64 -1.46
C ILE A 38 -10.70 15.28 -1.45
N VAL A 39 -10.09 15.47 -0.27
CA VAL A 39 -8.74 16.02 -0.17
C VAL A 39 -7.72 15.13 -0.87
N ALA A 40 -7.81 13.81 -0.68
CA ALA A 40 -6.96 12.83 -1.35
C ALA A 40 -7.11 12.88 -2.87
N LEU A 41 -8.34 13.03 -3.38
CA LEU A 41 -8.61 13.18 -4.81
C LEU A 41 -7.94 14.43 -5.38
N VAL A 42 -8.08 15.58 -4.71
CA VAL A 42 -7.45 16.84 -5.13
C VAL A 42 -5.92 16.70 -5.16
N VAL A 43 -5.34 16.17 -4.08
CA VAL A 43 -3.89 15.92 -4.01
C VAL A 43 -3.44 14.99 -5.13
N TRP A 44 -4.19 13.94 -5.41
CA TRP A 44 -3.89 13.02 -6.49
C TRP A 44 -3.96 13.68 -7.87
N VAL A 45 -4.98 14.50 -8.14
CA VAL A 45 -5.09 15.26 -9.41
C VAL A 45 -3.85 16.14 -9.61
N LEU A 46 -3.39 16.81 -8.55
CA LEU A 46 -2.19 17.66 -8.61
C LEU A 46 -0.89 16.86 -8.81
N LEU A 47 -0.80 15.64 -8.25
CA LEU A 47 0.37 14.77 -8.36
C LEU A 47 0.35 13.86 -9.59
N ARG A 48 -0.76 13.82 -10.34
CA ARG A 48 -1.02 12.83 -11.39
C ARG A 48 0.10 12.78 -12.44
N SER A 49 0.53 13.92 -12.98
CA SER A 49 1.58 13.98 -14.00
C SER A 49 2.93 13.46 -13.49
N THR A 50 3.27 13.77 -12.24
CA THR A 50 4.48 13.27 -11.59
C THR A 50 4.41 11.77 -11.36
N LEU A 51 3.24 11.25 -10.96
CA LEU A 51 3.01 9.82 -10.78
C LEU A 51 3.11 9.06 -12.11
N ASP A 52 2.55 9.60 -13.20
CA ASP A 52 2.65 9.01 -14.53
C ASP A 52 4.11 8.78 -14.93
N GLY A 53 4.94 9.82 -14.79
CA GLY A 53 6.36 9.77 -15.12
C GLY A 53 7.14 8.82 -14.20
N ALA A 54 6.89 8.89 -12.89
CA ALA A 54 7.60 8.06 -11.91
C ALA A 54 7.29 6.57 -12.10
N VAL A 55 6.01 6.18 -12.12
CA VAL A 55 5.58 4.79 -12.26
C VAL A 55 6.05 4.21 -13.60
N SER A 56 5.91 4.96 -14.69
CA SER A 56 6.38 4.53 -16.01
C SER A 56 7.90 4.41 -16.06
N GLY A 57 8.62 5.37 -15.48
CA GLY A 57 10.08 5.37 -15.43
C GLY A 57 10.63 4.15 -14.68
N PHE A 58 10.05 3.86 -13.51
CA PHE A 58 10.49 2.71 -12.71
C PHE A 58 10.06 1.37 -13.30
N ALA A 59 8.84 1.27 -13.87
CA ALA A 59 8.43 0.08 -14.61
C ALA A 59 9.35 -0.18 -15.82
N GLN A 60 9.71 0.87 -16.59
CA GLN A 60 10.67 0.75 -17.69
C GLN A 60 12.05 0.28 -17.20
N LEU A 61 12.53 0.82 -16.07
CA LEU A 61 13.79 0.39 -15.46
C LEU A 61 13.76 -1.11 -15.16
N LEU A 62 12.69 -1.58 -14.50
CA LEU A 62 12.50 -3.00 -14.17
C LEU A 62 12.42 -3.86 -15.43
N ILE A 63 11.65 -3.45 -16.45
CA ILE A 63 11.54 -4.19 -17.72
C ILE A 63 12.92 -4.34 -18.37
N ARG A 64 13.67 -3.25 -18.49
CA ARG A 64 14.99 -3.24 -19.16
C ARG A 64 16.09 -3.91 -18.32
N ALA A 65 15.88 -4.13 -17.03
CA ALA A 65 16.78 -4.92 -16.20
C ALA A 65 16.73 -6.42 -16.55
N TYR A 66 15.58 -6.91 -17.00
CA TYR A 66 15.33 -8.32 -17.33
C TYR A 66 15.08 -8.58 -18.82
N GLU A 67 15.35 -7.60 -19.68
CA GLU A 67 15.16 -7.70 -21.13
C GLU A 67 16.52 -7.60 -21.86
N TYR A 68 16.79 -8.54 -22.77
CA TYR A 68 17.97 -8.51 -23.63
C TYR A 68 17.57 -8.87 -25.08
N PRO A 69 17.75 -7.98 -26.08
CA PRO A 69 18.27 -6.61 -25.99
C PRO A 69 17.27 -5.62 -25.35
N LYS A 70 17.77 -4.51 -24.79
CA LYS A 70 16.97 -3.49 -24.06
C LYS A 70 16.15 -2.57 -24.99
N VAL A 71 15.17 -3.13 -25.69
CA VAL A 71 14.41 -2.45 -26.76
C VAL A 71 13.13 -1.77 -26.29
N THR A 72 12.62 -2.09 -25.09
CA THR A 72 11.37 -1.50 -24.59
C THR A 72 11.56 -0.07 -24.08
N ARG A 73 10.66 0.82 -24.50
CA ARG A 73 10.49 2.20 -24.04
C ARG A 73 9.03 2.46 -23.66
N LEU A 74 8.82 3.08 -22.52
CA LEU A 74 7.51 3.56 -22.08
C LEU A 74 7.47 5.07 -22.27
N VAL A 75 6.57 5.54 -23.13
CA VAL A 75 6.36 6.98 -23.38
C VAL A 75 5.01 7.35 -22.79
N VAL A 76 4.99 8.37 -21.93
CA VAL A 76 3.75 8.87 -21.35
C VAL A 76 3.11 9.85 -22.32
N VAL A 77 1.91 9.54 -22.79
CA VAL A 77 1.08 10.39 -23.67
C VAL A 77 -0.33 10.39 -23.12
N ASP A 78 -0.88 11.57 -22.80
CA ASP A 78 -2.26 11.75 -22.31
C ASP A 78 -2.67 10.81 -21.16
N HIS A 79 -1.81 10.69 -20.14
CA HIS A 79 -2.02 9.78 -18.99
C HIS A 79 -2.12 8.29 -19.36
N ARG A 80 -1.55 7.92 -20.51
CA ARG A 80 -1.38 6.54 -20.97
C ARG A 80 0.11 6.27 -21.14
N ALA A 81 0.54 5.05 -20.80
CA ALA A 81 1.85 4.56 -21.15
C ALA A 81 1.76 3.87 -22.51
N GLU A 82 2.37 4.48 -23.53
CA GLU A 82 2.61 3.86 -24.82
C GLU A 82 3.80 2.91 -24.71
N VAL A 83 3.58 1.65 -25.09
CA VAL A 83 4.62 0.62 -25.10
C VAL A 83 5.28 0.62 -26.47
N ARG A 84 6.41 1.32 -26.58
CA ARG A 84 7.19 1.39 -27.83
C ARG A 84 8.36 0.43 -27.77
N ARG A 85 8.58 -0.33 -28.84
CA ARG A 85 9.76 -1.18 -29.00
C ARG A 85 10.55 -0.76 -30.22
N ALA A 86 11.87 -0.74 -30.09
CA ALA A 86 12.78 -0.33 -31.15
C ALA A 86 12.79 -1.29 -32.37
N ASP A 87 12.39 -2.54 -32.18
CA ASP A 87 12.31 -3.58 -33.20
C ASP A 87 10.93 -3.68 -33.88
N MET A 88 9.98 -2.82 -33.50
CA MET A 88 8.67 -2.74 -34.15
C MET A 88 8.68 -1.78 -35.33
N ARG A 89 7.91 -2.12 -36.36
CA ARG A 89 7.72 -1.23 -37.51
C ARG A 89 6.96 0.03 -37.08
N THR A 90 7.27 1.14 -37.73
CA THR A 90 6.70 2.47 -37.41
C THR A 90 5.20 2.56 -37.66
N ASP A 91 4.65 1.67 -38.49
CA ASP A 91 3.22 1.56 -38.85
C ASP A 91 2.42 0.64 -37.91
N SER A 92 3.07 -0.01 -36.93
CA SER A 92 2.39 -0.92 -36.02
C SER A 92 1.55 -0.16 -34.98
N VAL A 93 0.35 -0.66 -34.69
CA VAL A 93 -0.51 -0.11 -33.62
C VAL A 93 0.25 -0.18 -32.30
N VAL A 94 0.47 0.97 -31.67
CA VAL A 94 1.19 1.07 -30.41
C VAL A 94 0.25 0.71 -29.25
N PRO A 95 0.52 -0.36 -28.48
CA PRO A 95 -0.29 -0.70 -27.33
C PRO A 95 -0.20 0.41 -26.27
N THR A 96 -1.34 0.75 -25.66
CA THR A 96 -1.40 1.79 -24.63
C THR A 96 -2.07 1.29 -23.37
N VAL A 97 -1.56 1.70 -22.21
CA VAL A 97 -2.10 1.34 -20.90
C VAL A 97 -2.50 2.60 -20.15
N ALA A 98 -3.73 2.68 -19.63
CA ALA A 98 -4.18 3.83 -18.85
C ALA A 98 -3.48 3.89 -17.49
N LEU A 99 -2.59 4.87 -17.28
CA LEU A 99 -1.85 5.03 -16.02
C LEU A 99 -2.75 5.47 -14.88
N THR A 100 -3.80 6.20 -15.22
CA THR A 100 -4.85 6.65 -14.31
C THR A 100 -5.41 5.52 -13.47
N GLU A 101 -5.62 4.37 -14.09
CA GLU A 101 -6.17 3.18 -13.45
C GLU A 101 -5.17 2.53 -12.50
N ILE A 102 -3.89 2.53 -12.86
CA ILE A 102 -2.81 1.93 -12.09
C ILE A 102 -2.60 2.67 -10.77
N HIS A 103 -2.52 4.00 -10.80
CA HIS A 103 -2.22 4.80 -9.62
C HIS A 103 -3.48 5.35 -8.91
N PHE A 104 -4.69 4.99 -9.34
CA PHE A 104 -5.94 5.42 -8.69
C PHE A 104 -6.01 5.02 -7.22
N ASN A 105 -5.43 3.86 -6.88
CA ASN A 105 -5.36 3.32 -5.52
C ASN A 105 -4.60 4.23 -4.53
N THR A 106 -3.85 5.22 -5.02
CA THR A 106 -3.25 6.31 -4.23
C THR A 106 -4.30 7.13 -3.48
N ILE A 107 -5.45 7.40 -4.12
CA ILE A 107 -6.56 8.16 -3.51
C ILE A 107 -7.06 7.42 -2.28
N VAL A 108 -7.27 6.10 -2.41
CA VAL A 108 -7.77 5.26 -1.30
C VAL A 108 -6.77 5.26 -0.15
N LEU A 109 -5.48 5.06 -0.43
CA LEU A 109 -4.44 5.07 0.60
C LEU A 109 -4.40 6.42 1.33
N LEU A 110 -4.37 7.53 0.60
CA LEU A 110 -4.36 8.88 1.17
C LEU A 110 -5.61 9.14 2.01
N ALA A 111 -6.79 8.77 1.53
CA ALA A 111 -8.04 8.95 2.26
C ALA A 111 -8.01 8.22 3.61
N LEU A 112 -7.51 6.99 3.63
CA LEU A 112 -7.38 6.20 4.86
C LEU A 112 -6.40 6.84 5.85
N TYR A 113 -5.25 7.35 5.38
CA TYR A 113 -4.28 8.04 6.24
C TYR A 113 -4.80 9.38 6.76
N LEU A 114 -5.43 10.18 5.91
CA LEU A 114 -5.98 11.49 6.29
C LEU A 114 -7.17 11.38 7.25
N ALA A 115 -7.90 10.26 7.21
CA ALA A 115 -9.01 9.99 8.13
C ALA A 115 -8.55 9.62 9.55
N LEU A 116 -7.29 9.21 9.74
CA LEU A 116 -6.74 8.86 11.06
C LEU A 116 -6.62 10.09 11.98
N PRO A 117 -6.62 9.90 13.32
CA PRO A 117 -6.37 10.98 14.26
C PRO A 117 -4.91 11.48 14.14
N ARG A 118 -4.74 12.81 14.06
CA ARG A 118 -3.44 13.50 13.94
C ARG A 118 -2.65 13.02 12.70
N PRO A 119 -3.19 13.19 11.48
CA PRO A 119 -2.54 12.71 10.24
C PRO A 119 -1.17 13.36 10.01
N TRP A 120 -0.98 14.57 10.53
CA TRP A 120 0.27 15.35 10.42
C TRP A 120 1.30 15.08 11.52
N SER A 121 1.09 14.07 12.37
CA SER A 121 2.13 13.69 13.34
C SER A 121 3.34 13.08 12.63
N ARG A 122 4.56 13.37 13.10
CA ARG A 122 5.81 12.86 12.50
C ARG A 122 5.78 11.35 12.25
N GLN A 123 5.33 10.57 13.23
CA GLN A 123 5.20 9.11 13.11
C GLN A 123 4.21 8.68 12.01
N GLN A 124 3.13 9.45 11.79
CA GLN A 124 2.17 9.16 10.73
C GLN A 124 2.70 9.52 9.35
N LEU A 125 3.45 10.61 9.24
CA LEU A 125 4.14 10.95 8.00
C LEU A 125 5.19 9.89 7.62
N GLU A 126 5.97 9.42 8.60
CA GLU A 126 6.91 8.31 8.38
C GLU A 126 6.19 7.05 7.88
N ARG A 127 5.07 6.66 8.52
CA ARG A 127 4.23 5.53 8.08
C ARG A 127 3.60 5.74 6.71
N LEU A 128 3.14 6.95 6.41
CA LEU A 128 2.60 7.32 5.10
C LEU A 128 3.67 7.18 4.02
N VAL A 129 4.89 7.68 4.25
CA VAL A 129 6.00 7.57 3.29
C VAL A 129 6.37 6.11 3.05
N MET A 130 6.45 5.28 4.10
CA MET A 130 6.67 3.84 3.96
C MET A 130 5.55 3.17 3.14
N GLY A 131 4.29 3.45 3.49
CA GLY A 131 3.13 2.90 2.79
C GLY A 131 3.06 3.35 1.32
N TRP A 132 3.37 4.62 1.04
CA TRP A 132 3.44 5.17 -0.29
C TRP A 132 4.56 4.53 -1.11
N SER A 133 5.71 4.26 -0.51
CA SER A 133 6.83 3.58 -1.18
C SER A 133 6.46 2.17 -1.62
N VAL A 134 5.78 1.41 -0.74
CA VAL A 134 5.26 0.08 -1.08
C VAL A 134 4.21 0.17 -2.18
N LEU A 135 3.28 1.13 -2.07
CA LEU A 135 2.24 1.33 -3.08
C LEU A 135 2.84 1.66 -4.45
N TYR A 136 3.82 2.57 -4.50
CA TYR A 136 4.54 2.96 -5.70
C TYR A 136 5.25 1.78 -6.37
N LEU A 137 5.92 0.93 -5.56
CA LEU A 137 6.51 -0.31 -6.05
C LEU A 137 5.44 -1.22 -6.67
N THR A 138 4.31 -1.40 -6.00
CA THR A 138 3.26 -2.27 -6.53
C THR A 138 2.59 -1.71 -7.78
N GLN A 139 2.39 -0.40 -7.88
CA GLN A 139 1.90 0.27 -9.10
C GLN A 139 2.83 0.02 -10.29
N SER A 140 4.14 0.14 -10.06
CA SER A 140 5.15 -0.08 -11.10
C SER A 140 5.24 -1.55 -11.51
N LEU A 141 5.08 -2.48 -10.56
CA LEU A 141 4.97 -3.92 -10.85
C LEU A 141 3.69 -4.24 -11.62
N ASN A 142 2.56 -3.60 -11.29
CA ASN A 142 1.31 -3.76 -12.03
C ASN A 142 1.51 -3.33 -13.50
N LEU A 143 2.11 -2.16 -13.74
CA LEU A 143 2.44 -1.71 -15.10
C LEU A 143 3.39 -2.68 -15.81
N LEU A 144 4.42 -3.19 -15.12
CA LEU A 144 5.34 -4.19 -15.67
C LEU A 144 4.59 -5.47 -16.10
N PHE A 145 3.72 -6.01 -15.25
CA PHE A 145 2.95 -7.21 -15.58
C PHE A 145 1.97 -6.96 -16.72
N HIS A 146 1.37 -5.77 -16.79
CA HIS A 146 0.53 -5.37 -17.91
C HIS A 146 1.33 -5.36 -19.23
N VAL A 147 2.53 -4.77 -19.24
CA VAL A 147 3.41 -4.77 -20.43
C VAL A 147 3.86 -6.18 -20.80
N LYS A 148 4.25 -7.01 -19.83
CA LYS A 148 4.66 -8.40 -20.09
C LYS A 148 3.49 -9.25 -20.58
N PHE A 149 2.28 -9.01 -20.08
CA PHE A 149 1.08 -9.64 -20.58
C PHE A 149 0.80 -9.24 -22.03
N LEU A 150 0.91 -7.95 -22.38
CA LEU A 150 0.79 -7.50 -23.78
C LEU A 150 1.80 -8.20 -24.69
N TYR A 151 3.05 -8.36 -24.25
CA TYR A 151 4.07 -9.11 -25.01
C TYR A 151 3.68 -10.57 -25.19
N ALA A 152 3.16 -11.18 -24.13
CA ALA A 152 2.75 -12.56 -24.09
C ALA A 152 1.43 -12.85 -24.83
N SER A 153 0.58 -11.85 -25.12
CA SER A 153 -0.76 -12.10 -25.70
C SER A 153 -1.04 -11.36 -27.01
N ALA A 154 -0.55 -10.13 -27.19
CA ALA A 154 -0.99 -9.25 -28.27
C ALA A 154 -0.18 -9.36 -29.58
N PHE A 155 0.99 -10.02 -29.55
CA PHE A 155 1.94 -10.06 -30.69
C PHE A 155 1.86 -11.31 -31.57
N GLY A 156 0.75 -12.07 -31.50
CA GLY A 156 0.47 -13.19 -32.40
C GLY A 156 1.63 -14.19 -32.51
N ALA A 157 2.15 -14.38 -33.73
CA ALA A 157 3.22 -15.34 -34.01
C ALA A 157 4.52 -15.09 -33.20
N TRP A 158 4.91 -13.83 -33.00
CA TRP A 158 6.10 -13.50 -32.20
C TRP A 158 5.94 -13.94 -30.74
N SER A 159 4.75 -13.74 -30.17
CA SER A 159 4.44 -14.21 -28.83
C SER A 159 4.52 -15.74 -28.74
N LEU A 160 3.95 -16.45 -29.71
CA LEU A 160 3.97 -17.92 -29.74
C LEU A 160 5.39 -18.51 -29.83
N GLN A 161 6.31 -17.81 -30.50
CA GLN A 161 7.71 -18.23 -30.61
C GLN A 161 8.55 -17.87 -29.38
N THR A 162 8.22 -16.77 -28.70
CA THR A 162 9.01 -16.23 -27.58
C THR A 162 8.53 -16.75 -26.21
N TYR A 163 7.23 -16.97 -26.06
CA TYR A 163 6.60 -17.32 -24.78
C TYR A 163 5.95 -18.71 -24.81
N SER A 164 6.35 -19.56 -23.87
CA SER A 164 5.67 -20.83 -23.61
C SER A 164 4.23 -20.61 -23.16
N ALA A 165 3.38 -21.62 -23.28
CA ALA A 165 2.00 -21.57 -22.79
C ALA A 165 1.93 -21.24 -21.30
N VAL A 166 2.84 -21.82 -20.50
CA VAL A 166 2.95 -21.56 -19.06
C VAL A 166 3.29 -20.11 -18.80
N ALA A 167 4.27 -19.53 -19.50
CA ALA A 167 4.66 -18.14 -19.30
C ALA A 167 3.50 -17.17 -19.61
N ARG A 168 2.75 -17.42 -20.69
CA ARG A 168 1.56 -16.62 -21.06
C ARG A 168 0.49 -16.67 -19.97
N ASN A 169 0.21 -17.85 -19.42
CA ASN A 169 -0.75 -18.03 -18.33
C ASN A 169 -0.28 -17.32 -17.05
N VAL A 170 1.01 -17.42 -16.71
CA VAL A 170 1.57 -16.76 -15.52
C VAL A 170 1.47 -15.23 -15.65
N PHE A 171 1.84 -14.64 -16.79
CA PHE A 171 1.72 -13.20 -16.98
C PHE A 171 0.26 -12.74 -17.01
N GLY A 172 -0.65 -13.52 -17.61
CA GLY A 172 -2.08 -13.24 -17.55
C GLY A 172 -2.63 -13.26 -16.14
N PHE A 173 -2.27 -14.28 -15.35
CA PHE A 173 -2.65 -14.36 -13.94
C PHE A 173 -2.09 -13.19 -13.12
N LEU A 174 -0.81 -12.87 -13.29
CA LEU A 174 -0.17 -11.77 -12.55
C LEU A 174 -0.81 -10.43 -12.88
N GLN A 175 -1.05 -10.14 -14.16
CA GLN A 175 -1.77 -8.93 -14.58
C GLN A 175 -3.16 -8.89 -13.96
N TYR A 176 -3.94 -9.98 -14.04
CA TYR A 176 -5.28 -10.05 -13.46
C TYR A 176 -5.26 -9.86 -11.93
N ALA A 177 -4.32 -10.51 -11.24
CA ALA A 177 -4.17 -10.43 -9.78
C ALA A 177 -3.79 -9.02 -9.31
N THR A 178 -2.96 -8.30 -10.06
CA THR A 178 -2.59 -6.92 -9.71
C THR A 178 -3.65 -5.89 -10.10
N ASP A 179 -4.42 -6.14 -11.15
CA ASP A 179 -5.40 -5.18 -11.67
C ASP A 179 -6.70 -5.12 -10.85
N LEU A 180 -7.21 -6.28 -10.39
CA LEU A 180 -8.45 -6.34 -9.60
C LEU A 180 -8.15 -6.42 -8.10
N PRO A 181 -7.71 -7.57 -7.53
CA PRO A 181 -7.43 -7.66 -6.10
C PRO A 181 -6.39 -6.63 -5.64
N GLY A 182 -5.29 -6.49 -6.39
CA GLY A 182 -4.21 -5.58 -6.04
C GLY A 182 -4.69 -4.14 -5.93
N ARG A 183 -5.35 -3.63 -6.97
CA ARG A 183 -5.82 -2.24 -7.03
C ARG A 183 -6.73 -1.86 -5.86
N PHE A 184 -7.64 -2.75 -5.46
CA PHE A 184 -8.61 -2.43 -4.41
C PHE A 184 -8.16 -2.82 -3.00
N ALA A 185 -7.47 -3.95 -2.83
CA ALA A 185 -7.12 -4.45 -1.50
C ALA A 185 -5.80 -3.88 -0.96
N LEU A 186 -4.82 -3.57 -1.83
CA LEU A 186 -3.50 -3.14 -1.38
C LEU A 186 -3.52 -1.87 -0.53
N PRO A 187 -4.28 -0.81 -0.85
CA PRO A 187 -4.34 0.36 0.02
C PRO A 187 -4.76 0.02 1.44
N PHE A 188 -5.73 -0.88 1.62
CA PHE A 188 -6.16 -1.34 2.93
C PHE A 188 -5.11 -2.21 3.60
N ALA A 189 -4.50 -3.15 2.88
CA ALA A 189 -3.46 -4.02 3.42
C ALA A 189 -2.24 -3.21 3.91
N ILE A 190 -1.79 -2.25 3.09
CA ILE A 190 -0.69 -1.33 3.43
C ILE A 190 -1.09 -0.46 4.64
N TRP A 191 -2.28 0.13 4.61
CA TRP A 191 -2.77 0.96 5.71
C TRP A 191 -2.85 0.19 7.04
N ILE A 192 -3.43 -1.01 7.03
CA ILE A 192 -3.51 -1.90 8.21
C ILE A 192 -2.11 -2.31 8.66
N GLY A 193 -1.24 -2.72 7.75
CA GLY A 193 0.11 -3.19 8.07
C GLY A 193 0.96 -2.13 8.77
N PHE A 194 0.91 -0.87 8.32
CA PHE A 194 1.68 0.21 8.92
C PHE A 194 0.97 0.92 10.09
N ASN A 195 -0.34 0.73 10.26
CA ASN A 195 -1.13 1.39 11.31
C ASN A 195 -1.88 0.44 12.23
N TRP A 196 -1.39 -0.81 12.37
CA TRP A 196 -2.02 -1.86 13.16
C TRP A 196 -2.53 -1.37 14.53
N ASP A 197 -1.65 -0.74 15.33
CA ASP A 197 -1.96 -0.25 16.68
C ASP A 197 -3.09 0.78 16.72
N ARG A 198 -3.28 1.54 15.63
CA ARG A 198 -4.30 2.59 15.54
C ARG A 198 -5.59 2.08 14.93
N VAL A 199 -5.51 1.10 14.01
CA VAL A 199 -6.65 0.58 13.28
C VAL A 199 -7.42 -0.47 14.08
N MET A 200 -6.72 -1.37 14.78
CA MET A 200 -7.38 -2.44 15.53
C MET A 200 -8.36 -1.94 16.59
N PRO A 201 -8.06 -0.87 17.37
CA PRO A 201 -9.03 -0.26 18.28
C PRO A 201 -10.27 0.28 17.54
N ILE A 202 -10.09 0.89 16.36
CA ILE A 202 -11.19 1.46 15.55
C ILE A 202 -12.13 0.36 15.04
N VAL A 203 -11.59 -0.79 14.67
CA VAL A 203 -12.34 -1.95 14.13
C VAL A 203 -12.99 -2.77 15.26
N GLY A 204 -12.69 -2.49 16.52
CA GLY A 204 -13.23 -3.23 17.67
C GLY A 204 -12.55 -4.58 17.90
N LEU A 205 -11.51 -4.91 17.12
CA LEU A 205 -10.64 -6.07 17.34
C LEU A 205 -9.57 -5.71 18.37
N SER A 206 -10.02 -5.43 19.60
CA SER A 206 -9.08 -5.31 20.71
C SER A 206 -8.55 -6.71 21.01
N SER A 207 -7.24 -6.92 21.01
CA SER A 207 -6.64 -8.11 21.61
C SER A 207 -6.90 -8.07 23.11
N THR A 208 -8.06 -8.56 23.54
CA THR A 208 -8.19 -9.12 24.88
C THR A 208 -7.26 -10.32 24.91
N ALA A 209 -6.04 -10.11 25.41
CA ALA A 209 -5.15 -11.21 25.73
C ALA A 209 -5.93 -12.18 26.64
N PRO A 210 -6.02 -13.48 26.30
CA PRO A 210 -6.69 -14.46 27.13
C PRO A 210 -5.80 -14.72 28.35
N GLY A 211 -5.95 -13.92 29.40
CA GLY A 211 -5.09 -14.03 30.58
C GLY A 211 -5.51 -13.28 31.83
N ASP A 212 -6.48 -12.36 31.77
CA ASP A 212 -6.84 -11.55 32.95
C ASP A 212 -8.27 -11.83 33.46
N SER A 213 -8.62 -13.12 33.56
CA SER A 213 -9.66 -13.62 34.46
C SER A 213 -9.11 -13.80 35.88
N GLY A 214 -8.28 -12.84 36.33
CA GLY A 214 -7.76 -12.75 37.69
C GLY A 214 -8.84 -12.28 38.65
N GLY A 215 -9.69 -13.21 39.08
CA GLY A 215 -10.65 -13.04 40.17
C GLY A 215 -9.96 -12.61 41.47
N GLY A 216 -9.71 -11.32 41.62
CA GLY A 216 -9.25 -10.70 42.85
C GLY A 216 -10.38 -10.71 43.88
N LYS A 217 -10.49 -11.82 44.64
CA LYS A 217 -11.26 -11.88 45.89
C LYS A 217 -10.86 -10.68 46.75
N ARG A 218 -11.78 -9.71 46.82
CA ARG A 218 -11.70 -8.51 47.65
C ARG A 218 -11.68 -8.94 49.12
N GLY A 219 -10.47 -9.05 49.67
CA GLY A 219 -10.23 -9.33 51.09
C GLY A 219 -10.82 -8.21 51.95
N LYS A 220 -12.00 -8.49 52.50
CA LYS A 220 -12.70 -7.68 53.50
C LYS A 220 -11.94 -7.78 54.83
N ARG A 221 -10.95 -6.91 55.04
CA ARG A 221 -10.36 -6.70 56.38
C ARG A 221 -11.20 -5.70 57.16
N ARG A 222 -12.04 -6.22 58.06
CA ARG A 222 -12.61 -5.50 59.20
C ARG A 222 -11.55 -5.43 60.31
N GLY A 223 -11.27 -4.24 60.82
CA GLY A 223 -10.76 -3.97 62.17
C GLY A 223 -11.57 -2.79 62.69
N LYS A 224 -12.47 -3.00 63.66
CA LYS A 224 -12.28 -2.86 65.12
C LYS A 224 -12.03 -1.41 65.52
#